data_AF-I0ICI1-F1
#
_entry.id   AF-I0ICI1-F1
#
_cell.length_a   1.000
_cell.length_b   1.000
_cell.length_c   1.000
_cell.angle_alpha   90.00
_cell.angle_beta   90.00
_cell.angle_gamma   90.00
#
_symmetry.space_group_name_H-M   'P 1'
#
loop_
_entity.id
_entity.type
_entity.pdbx_description
1 polymer ?
#
loop_
_entity_poly.entity_id
_entity_poly.type
_entity_poly.pdbx_seq_one_letter_code
_entity_poly.pdbx_strand_id
1 'polypeptide(L)'
;MDRVEADAERLHRLRAAGSSVTEVRPAPRCVWWADDDDRREEAEPGDLVWSGRFPVRRRRARVVEAVRAAGVGGAAVHAVGAAAWPEAAAIGRLLDAGVLLGAREEAAIPAARRLVRLLNPTRCVLVAETEPLAEALREATDNLLVVEAVPPPVPERAPCPRRRAAGEPLLVAVPLAAGASGLPELLSGLGGALDARPEAEVQLLLMGRTTDLSAAYRAAAAAGRLGRVSAAPTRPEAGGVPFHAVLSGVHALASPAATPLEEPPAVLEAEALGLPVLEPAGGSPRPGGVARPLPAAPGADAWAAVLGWLFDDPRGAEAAGAATRDAVRAERGVAASDARLLHLAGLVAGA
;
A
#
# COMPACT_ATOMS: atom_id res chain seq x y z
N MET A 1 8.37 21.00 -32.06
CA MET A 1 9.01 20.24 -30.98
C MET A 1 8.85 21.09 -29.73
N ASP A 2 7.81 20.76 -28.97
CA ASP A 2 7.42 21.56 -27.81
C ASP A 2 8.49 21.44 -26.72
N ARG A 3 8.64 22.50 -25.91
CA ARG A 3 9.60 22.52 -24.79
C ARG A 3 9.44 21.30 -23.86
N VAL A 4 8.21 20.77 -23.78
CA VAL A 4 7.84 19.57 -23.03
C VAL A 4 8.44 18.29 -23.62
N GLU A 5 8.46 18.13 -24.95
CA GLU A 5 9.09 16.97 -25.61
C GLU A 5 10.61 16.96 -25.40
N ALA A 6 11.25 18.13 -25.49
CA ALA A 6 12.69 18.25 -25.30
C ALA A 6 13.13 17.93 -23.85
N ASP A 7 12.31 18.34 -22.86
CA ASP A 7 12.56 18.05 -21.45
C ASP A 7 12.32 16.56 -21.11
N ALA A 8 11.30 15.92 -21.71
CA ALA A 8 11.05 14.49 -21.57
C ALA A 8 12.19 13.65 -22.17
N GLU A 9 12.69 14.00 -23.36
CA GLU A 9 13.81 13.34 -24.03
C GLU A 9 15.13 13.49 -23.24
N ARG A 10 15.32 14.63 -22.56
CA ARG A 10 16.47 14.85 -21.67
C ARG A 10 16.42 13.93 -20.45
N LEU A 11 15.26 13.80 -19.82
CA LEU A 11 15.03 12.89 -18.69
C LEU A 11 15.22 11.41 -19.07
N HIS A 12 14.74 11.01 -20.25
CA HIS A 12 14.91 9.64 -20.73
C HIS A 12 16.40 9.29 -20.98
N ARG A 13 17.18 10.26 -21.46
CA ARG A 13 18.65 10.12 -21.61
C ARG A 13 19.38 10.05 -20.27
N LEU A 14 18.95 10.82 -19.27
CA LEU A 14 19.53 10.75 -17.91
C LEU A 14 19.28 9.39 -17.25
N ARG A 15 18.11 8.76 -17.48
CA ARG A 15 17.82 7.38 -17.06
C ARG A 15 18.69 6.34 -17.79
N ALA A 16 18.83 6.46 -19.10
CA ALA A 16 19.62 5.53 -19.92
C ALA A 16 21.14 5.60 -19.62
N ALA A 17 21.61 6.75 -19.12
CA ALA A 17 23.02 6.98 -18.83
C ALA A 17 23.52 6.34 -17.53
N GLY A 18 22.72 5.50 -16.86
CA GLY A 18 23.04 4.67 -15.69
C GLY A 18 24.51 4.72 -15.28
N SER A 19 24.88 5.76 -14.52
CA SER A 19 26.25 5.99 -14.09
C SER A 19 26.25 5.94 -12.58
N SER A 20 27.08 5.05 -12.05
CA SER A 20 27.52 4.98 -10.67
C SER A 20 27.80 6.36 -10.09
N VAL A 21 26.84 6.95 -9.37
CA VAL A 21 27.05 8.18 -8.61
C VAL A 21 27.67 7.79 -7.27
N THR A 22 29.01 7.86 -7.21
CA THR A 22 29.80 7.70 -5.97
C THR A 22 30.00 9.03 -5.23
N GLU A 23 29.28 10.08 -5.62
CA GLU A 23 29.33 11.38 -4.96
C GLU A 23 28.09 11.58 -4.09
N VAL A 24 28.24 11.28 -2.79
CA VAL A 24 27.22 11.56 -1.77
C VAL A 24 27.16 13.08 -1.58
N ARG A 25 26.30 13.74 -2.37
CA ARG A 25 25.84 15.09 -2.03
C ARG A 25 25.05 15.01 -0.72
N PRO A 26 25.12 16.02 0.16
CA PRO A 26 24.28 16.04 1.36
C PRO A 26 22.82 15.88 0.93
N ALA A 27 22.10 14.96 1.59
CA ALA A 27 20.72 14.67 1.26
C ALA A 27 19.88 15.96 1.27
N PRO A 28 19.03 16.20 0.26
CA PRO A 28 18.11 17.33 0.30
C PRO A 28 17.25 17.21 1.56
N ARG A 29 17.09 18.31 2.31
CA ARG A 29 16.16 18.34 3.44
C ARG A 29 14.74 18.28 2.89
N CYS A 30 13.95 17.33 3.35
CA CYS A 30 12.61 17.07 2.80
C CYS A 30 11.53 17.81 3.59
N VAL A 31 10.58 18.40 2.84
CA VAL A 31 9.35 18.95 3.42
C VAL A 31 8.24 17.95 3.17
N TRP A 32 7.80 17.29 4.24
CA TRP A 32 6.76 16.26 4.16
C TRP A 32 5.38 16.88 4.35
N TRP A 33 4.46 16.60 3.44
CA TRP A 33 3.07 17.04 3.50
C TRP A 33 2.11 15.84 3.50
N ALA A 34 1.51 15.59 4.66
CA ALA A 34 0.42 14.62 4.81
C ALA A 34 -0.91 15.36 5.02
N ASP A 35 -1.96 14.88 4.35
CA ASP A 35 -3.34 15.34 4.57
C ASP A 35 -4.03 14.53 5.69
N ASP A 36 -3.47 13.36 6.06
CA ASP A 36 -3.96 12.52 7.15
C ASP A 36 -3.22 12.75 8.47
N ASP A 37 -3.97 12.64 9.57
CA ASP A 37 -3.51 12.77 10.96
C ASP A 37 -2.50 11.66 11.40
N ASP A 38 -2.18 10.71 10.51
CA ASP A 38 -1.61 9.38 10.88
C ASP A 38 -0.09 9.21 10.71
N ARG A 39 0.67 10.23 10.28
CA ARG A 39 2.15 10.18 10.31
C ARG A 39 2.72 11.32 11.12
N ARG A 40 2.61 11.21 12.44
CA ARG A 40 3.39 12.01 13.41
C ARG A 40 4.67 11.32 13.88
N GLU A 41 4.93 10.08 13.50
CA GLU A 41 6.08 9.32 13.99
C GLU A 41 7.31 9.51 13.09
N GLU A 42 8.38 9.99 13.74
CA GLU A 42 9.79 9.96 13.35
C GLU A 42 10.22 10.82 12.15
N ALA A 43 10.09 12.14 12.27
CA ALA A 43 10.91 13.07 11.48
C ALA A 43 12.33 13.14 12.06
N GLU A 44 13.36 12.94 11.24
CA GLU A 44 14.73 13.17 11.67
C GLU A 44 15.02 14.66 11.98
N PRO A 45 16.03 14.98 12.83
CA PRO A 45 16.47 16.36 13.06
C PRO A 45 16.98 17.02 11.77
N GLY A 46 16.12 17.75 11.07
CA GLY A 46 16.45 18.43 9.82
C GLY A 46 15.32 18.48 8.80
N ASP A 47 14.30 17.63 8.96
CA ASP A 47 13.11 17.60 8.12
C ASP A 47 12.03 18.54 8.66
N LEU A 48 11.34 19.23 7.75
CA LEU A 48 10.20 20.08 8.09
C LEU A 48 8.91 19.33 7.74
N VAL A 49 8.35 18.61 8.70
CA VAL A 49 7.08 17.88 8.53
C VAL A 49 5.92 18.81 8.86
N TRP A 50 4.99 19.00 7.92
CA TRP A 50 3.81 19.82 8.12
C TRP A 50 2.52 19.04 7.84
N SER A 51 1.72 18.78 8.88
CA SER A 51 0.31 18.38 8.81
C SER A 51 -0.58 19.46 9.44
N GLY A 52 -1.81 19.69 8.96
CA GLY A 52 -2.71 20.65 9.62
C GLY A 52 -3.98 21.06 8.87
N ARG A 53 -5.07 21.28 9.60
CA ARG A 53 -6.36 21.72 9.04
C ARG A 53 -6.48 23.25 9.07
N PHE A 54 -6.08 23.94 8.00
CA PHE A 54 -6.28 25.40 7.86
C PHE A 54 -6.83 25.77 6.47
N PRO A 55 -7.49 26.94 6.31
CA PRO A 55 -7.88 27.46 4.99
C PRO A 55 -6.65 27.57 4.07
N VAL A 56 -6.76 26.94 2.89
CA VAL A 56 -5.69 26.69 1.90
C VAL A 56 -4.73 27.87 1.72
N ARG A 57 -5.25 29.09 1.51
CA ARG A 57 -4.41 30.28 1.25
C ARG A 57 -3.54 30.71 2.43
N ARG A 58 -4.04 30.63 3.67
CA ARG A 58 -3.27 31.00 4.88
C ARG A 58 -2.25 29.91 5.23
N ARG A 59 -2.53 28.66 4.86
CA ARG A 59 -1.64 27.51 5.04
C ARG A 59 -0.40 27.66 4.16
N ARG A 60 -0.59 27.93 2.87
CA ARG A 60 0.50 28.11 1.87
C ARG A 60 1.53 29.17 2.24
N ALA A 61 1.08 30.36 2.64
CA ALA A 61 1.98 31.47 2.97
C ALA A 61 2.87 31.14 4.18
N ARG A 62 2.31 30.55 5.24
CA ARG A 62 3.05 30.17 6.45
C ARG A 62 4.07 29.07 6.20
N VAL A 63 3.73 28.11 5.34
CA VAL A 63 4.64 27.01 4.96
C VAL A 63 5.84 27.58 4.21
N VAL A 64 5.59 28.44 3.22
CA VAL A 64 6.65 29.09 2.45
C VAL A 64 7.54 29.95 3.35
N GLU A 65 6.94 30.72 4.26
CA GLU A 65 7.67 31.54 5.22
C GLU A 65 8.53 30.70 6.17
N ALA A 66 7.98 29.62 6.72
CA ALA A 66 8.70 28.72 7.62
C ALA A 66 9.87 28.02 6.91
N VAL A 67 9.68 27.52 5.69
CA VAL A 67 10.75 26.87 4.91
C VAL A 67 11.86 27.86 4.57
N ARG A 68 11.51 29.09 4.16
CA ARG A 68 12.49 30.15 3.89
C ARG A 68 13.24 30.57 5.15
N ALA A 69 12.55 30.72 6.28
CA ALA A 69 13.15 31.05 7.57
C ALA A 69 14.11 29.96 8.06
N ALA A 70 13.82 28.69 7.76
CA ALA A 70 14.69 27.56 8.06
C ALA A 70 15.93 27.47 7.15
N GLY A 71 16.05 28.33 6.13
CA GLY A 71 17.23 28.39 5.25
C GLY A 71 17.46 27.10 4.44
N VAL A 72 16.40 26.35 4.15
CA VAL A 72 16.50 25.06 3.46
C VAL A 72 16.79 25.28 1.98
N GLY A 73 18.04 25.07 1.56
CA GLY A 73 18.40 24.98 0.14
C GLY A 73 18.11 23.58 -0.41
N GLY A 74 17.51 23.49 -1.60
CA GLY A 74 17.22 22.21 -2.26
C GLY A 74 16.10 21.41 -1.59
N ALA A 75 14.93 22.04 -1.43
CA ALA A 75 13.76 21.37 -0.85
C ALA A 75 13.01 20.53 -1.89
N ALA A 76 12.41 19.44 -1.45
CA ALA A 76 11.36 18.73 -2.16
C ALA A 76 10.06 18.75 -1.35
N VAL A 77 8.92 18.88 -2.02
CA VAL A 77 7.58 18.85 -1.44
C VAL A 77 6.96 17.49 -1.75
N HIS A 78 6.68 16.68 -0.74
CA HIS A 78 6.06 15.38 -0.94
C HIS A 78 4.60 15.38 -0.48
N ALA A 79 3.67 15.10 -1.40
CA ALA A 79 2.26 14.89 -1.11
C ALA A 79 1.90 13.40 -1.10
N VAL A 80 1.40 12.91 0.03
CA VAL A 80 1.15 11.46 0.22
C VAL A 80 -0.18 10.98 -0.38
N GLY A 81 -1.03 11.88 -0.88
CA GLY A 81 -2.31 11.51 -1.50
C GLY A 81 -2.84 12.52 -2.52
N ALA A 82 -3.69 12.05 -3.43
CA ALA A 82 -4.18 12.81 -4.59
C ALA A 82 -4.92 14.11 -4.24
N ALA A 83 -5.60 14.16 -3.09
CA ALA A 83 -6.27 15.36 -2.60
C ALA A 83 -5.30 16.54 -2.36
N ALA A 84 -4.07 16.25 -1.95
CA ALA A 84 -3.06 17.25 -1.63
C ALA A 84 -2.22 17.70 -2.84
N TRP A 85 -2.30 17.01 -3.98
CA TRP A 85 -1.46 17.29 -5.14
C TRP A 85 -1.54 18.73 -5.67
N PRO A 86 -2.73 19.36 -5.80
CA PRO A 86 -2.81 20.74 -6.27
C PRO A 86 -2.05 21.71 -5.37
N GLU A 87 -2.14 21.52 -4.05
CA GLU A 87 -1.50 22.39 -3.06
C GLU A 87 0.02 22.18 -3.05
N ALA A 88 0.48 20.92 -3.08
CA ALA A 88 1.89 20.59 -3.15
C ALA A 88 2.57 21.14 -4.41
N ALA A 89 1.93 20.99 -5.57
CA ALA A 89 2.40 21.60 -6.82
C ALA A 89 2.51 23.13 -6.71
N ALA A 90 1.56 23.74 -6.01
CA ALA A 90 1.53 25.18 -5.81
C ALA A 90 2.64 25.64 -4.84
N ILE A 91 2.90 24.90 -3.76
CA ILE A 91 4.01 25.16 -2.83
C ILE A 91 5.35 24.98 -3.55
N GLY A 92 5.52 23.90 -4.30
CA GLY A 92 6.73 23.62 -5.08
C GLY A 92 7.12 24.80 -5.97
N ARG A 93 6.16 25.35 -6.72
CA ARG A 93 6.40 26.56 -7.55
C ARG A 93 6.81 27.81 -6.75
N LEU A 94 6.29 28.02 -5.53
CA LEU A 94 6.64 29.20 -4.72
C LEU A 94 8.01 29.10 -4.06
N LEU A 95 8.45 27.86 -3.83
CA LEU A 95 9.74 27.53 -3.23
C LEU A 95 10.83 27.24 -4.26
N ASP A 96 10.48 27.17 -5.55
CA ASP A 96 11.35 26.62 -6.59
C ASP A 96 11.89 25.22 -6.22
N ALA A 97 10.99 24.40 -5.67
CA ALA A 97 11.27 23.08 -5.11
C ALA A 97 10.76 21.97 -6.03
N GLY A 98 11.43 20.82 -6.00
CA GLY A 98 10.93 19.60 -6.61
C GLY A 98 9.66 19.10 -5.90
N VAL A 99 8.82 18.33 -6.59
CA VAL A 99 7.54 17.84 -6.06
C VAL A 99 7.40 16.35 -6.28
N LEU A 100 7.15 15.60 -5.21
CA LEU A 100 6.78 14.19 -5.26
C LEU A 100 5.29 14.06 -4.97
N LEU A 101 4.58 13.35 -5.82
CA LEU A 101 3.13 13.18 -5.74
C LEU A 101 2.81 11.68 -5.58
N GLY A 102 2.53 11.26 -4.35
CA GLY A 102 2.17 9.90 -3.98
C GLY A 102 0.76 9.51 -4.43
N ALA A 103 0.65 8.35 -5.05
CA ALA A 103 -0.57 7.72 -5.54
C ALA A 103 -0.71 6.32 -4.92
N ARG A 104 -1.82 6.11 -4.21
CA ARG A 104 -2.10 4.85 -3.48
C ARG A 104 -3.22 4.02 -4.08
N GLU A 105 -4.10 4.68 -4.82
CA GLU A 105 -5.39 4.14 -5.25
C GLU A 105 -5.74 4.60 -6.66
N GLU A 106 -6.65 3.88 -7.29
CA GLU A 106 -7.11 4.15 -8.66
C GLU A 106 -7.67 5.58 -8.82
N ALA A 107 -8.25 6.14 -7.75
CA ALA A 107 -8.78 7.50 -7.73
C ALA A 107 -7.71 8.59 -8.02
N ALA A 108 -6.42 8.26 -7.94
CA ALA A 108 -5.33 9.14 -8.33
C ALA A 108 -5.23 9.34 -9.86
N ILE A 109 -5.70 8.39 -10.68
CA ILE A 109 -5.58 8.43 -12.14
C ILE A 109 -6.32 9.63 -12.75
N PRO A 110 -7.61 9.89 -12.43
CA PRO A 110 -8.29 11.11 -12.89
C PRO A 110 -7.64 12.39 -12.38
N ALA A 111 -7.01 12.39 -11.19
CA ALA A 111 -6.30 13.54 -10.67
C ALA A 111 -5.03 13.83 -11.48
N ALA A 112 -4.28 12.80 -11.86
CA ALA A 112 -3.09 12.91 -12.70
C ALA A 112 -3.42 13.53 -14.07
N ARG A 113 -4.46 13.03 -14.74
CA ARG A 113 -4.95 13.58 -16.03
C ARG A 113 -5.23 15.08 -15.96
N ARG A 114 -5.81 15.55 -14.85
CA ARG A 114 -6.14 16.97 -14.67
C ARG A 114 -4.92 17.83 -14.37
N LEU A 115 -3.97 17.31 -13.59
CA LEU A 115 -2.84 18.07 -13.07
C LEU A 115 -1.63 18.07 -13.99
N VAL A 116 -1.49 17.10 -14.89
CA VAL A 116 -0.30 16.92 -15.76
C VAL A 116 0.11 18.21 -16.48
N ARG A 117 -0.86 18.99 -16.99
CA ARG A 117 -0.61 20.25 -17.73
C ARG A 117 -0.19 21.43 -16.85
N LEU A 118 -0.36 21.30 -15.53
CA LEU A 118 -0.05 22.34 -14.54
C LEU A 118 1.27 22.08 -13.81
N LEU A 119 1.82 20.87 -13.97
CA LEU A 119 3.06 20.43 -13.35
C LEU A 119 4.24 20.76 -14.27
N ASN A 120 5.40 21.05 -13.68
CA ASN A 120 6.64 21.14 -14.43
C ASN A 120 7.25 19.73 -14.51
N PRO A 121 7.35 19.11 -15.70
CA PRO A 121 7.87 17.75 -15.88
C PRO A 121 9.26 17.52 -15.29
N THR A 122 10.12 18.55 -15.33
CA THR A 122 11.50 18.46 -14.82
C THR A 122 11.58 18.52 -13.29
N ARG A 123 10.52 18.98 -12.64
CA ARG A 123 10.45 19.22 -11.19
C ARG A 123 9.42 18.33 -10.50
N CYS A 124 8.83 17.36 -11.18
CA CYS A 124 7.75 16.57 -10.63
C CYS A 124 7.91 15.08 -10.92
N VAL A 125 7.71 14.27 -9.89
CA VAL A 125 7.65 12.80 -9.98
C VAL A 125 6.33 12.34 -9.36
N LEU A 126 5.63 11.46 -10.06
CA LEU A 126 4.53 10.68 -9.51
C LEU A 126 5.09 9.39 -8.91
N VAL A 127 4.71 9.11 -7.67
CA VAL A 127 5.15 7.92 -6.94
C VAL A 127 3.95 7.02 -6.74
N ALA A 128 3.91 5.89 -7.43
CA ALA A 128 2.83 4.91 -7.32
C ALA A 128 3.19 3.81 -6.32
N GLU A 129 2.24 3.37 -5.52
CA GLU A 129 2.46 2.28 -4.56
C GLU A 129 2.57 0.89 -5.22
N THR A 130 2.09 0.72 -6.45
CA THR A 130 2.15 -0.54 -7.20
C THR A 130 2.62 -0.29 -8.64
N GLU A 131 3.23 -1.30 -9.28
CA GLU A 131 3.62 -1.19 -10.70
C GLU A 131 2.40 -1.04 -11.63
N PRO A 132 1.30 -1.79 -11.46
CA PRO A 132 0.09 -1.57 -12.28
C PRO A 132 -0.47 -0.14 -12.15
N LEU A 133 -0.43 0.46 -10.95
CA LEU A 133 -0.81 1.85 -10.77
C LEU A 133 0.19 2.81 -11.44
N ALA A 134 1.49 2.50 -11.41
CA ALA A 134 2.50 3.28 -12.13
C ALA A 134 2.25 3.26 -13.64
N GLU A 135 1.97 2.09 -14.23
CA GLU A 135 1.64 1.94 -15.65
C GLU A 135 0.39 2.76 -16.01
N ALA A 136 -0.68 2.64 -15.22
CA ALA A 136 -1.91 3.38 -15.45
C ALA A 136 -1.71 4.90 -15.33
N LEU A 137 -0.84 5.35 -14.43
CA LEU A 137 -0.47 6.77 -14.29
C LEU A 137 0.41 7.28 -15.45
N ARG A 138 1.33 6.45 -15.97
CA ARG A 138 2.12 6.79 -17.16
C ARG A 138 1.22 7.00 -18.37
N GLU A 139 0.28 6.08 -18.58
CA GLU A 139 -0.73 6.22 -19.64
C GLU A 139 -1.59 7.48 -19.42
N ALA A 140 -2.08 7.67 -18.19
CA ALA A 140 -2.93 8.80 -17.85
C ALA A 140 -2.25 10.17 -17.94
N THR A 141 -0.92 10.21 -17.98
CA THR A 141 -0.14 11.44 -18.10
C THR A 141 0.48 11.59 -19.48
N ASP A 142 0.12 10.74 -20.45
CA ASP A 142 0.71 10.68 -21.80
C ASP A 142 2.25 10.58 -21.74
N ASN A 143 2.81 9.93 -20.70
CA ASN A 143 4.24 9.88 -20.39
C ASN A 143 4.93 11.25 -20.24
N LEU A 144 4.17 12.31 -19.96
CA LEU A 144 4.72 13.67 -19.78
C LEU A 144 5.40 13.85 -18.41
N LEU A 145 5.17 12.95 -17.46
CA LEU A 145 5.77 12.99 -16.13
C LEU A 145 6.58 11.73 -15.87
N VAL A 146 7.60 11.88 -15.02
CA VAL A 146 8.30 10.75 -14.44
C VAL A 146 7.35 10.06 -13.46
N VAL A 147 7.08 8.78 -13.69
CA VAL A 147 6.29 7.93 -12.80
C VAL A 147 7.12 6.73 -12.37
N GLU A 148 7.21 6.52 -11.07
CA GLU A 148 8.00 5.46 -10.44
C GLU A 148 7.14 4.66 -9.46
N ALA A 149 7.30 3.35 -9.48
CA ALA A 149 6.69 2.47 -8.49
C ALA A 149 7.59 2.40 -7.25
N VAL A 150 7.08 2.88 -6.12
CA VAL A 150 7.72 2.75 -4.82
C VAL A 150 6.72 2.09 -3.89
N PRO A 151 6.84 0.77 -3.67
CA PRO A 151 5.96 0.05 -2.77
C PRO A 151 5.93 0.68 -1.37
N PRO A 152 4.78 0.65 -0.69
CA PRO A 152 4.67 1.14 0.67
C PRO A 152 5.66 0.38 1.57
N PRO A 153 6.36 1.07 2.47
CA PRO A 153 7.31 0.43 3.36
C PRO A 153 6.58 -0.52 4.29
N VAL A 154 7.18 -1.69 4.49
CA VAL A 154 6.67 -2.68 5.44
C VAL A 154 7.38 -2.50 6.78
N PRO A 155 6.64 -2.25 7.88
CA PRO A 155 7.24 -2.01 9.17
C PRO A 155 8.00 -3.25 9.66
N GLU A 156 9.16 -3.04 10.26
CA GLU A 156 9.90 -4.11 10.93
C GLU A 156 9.15 -4.51 12.19
N ARG A 157 8.41 -5.62 12.11
CA ARG A 157 7.70 -6.17 13.27
C ARG A 157 8.35 -7.46 13.75
N ALA A 158 8.28 -7.71 15.05
CA ALA A 158 8.60 -9.05 15.55
C ALA A 158 7.65 -10.06 14.88
N PRO A 159 8.17 -11.17 14.33
CA PRO A 159 7.31 -12.20 13.78
C PRO A 159 6.42 -12.74 14.89
N CYS A 160 5.10 -12.80 14.63
CA CYS A 160 4.13 -13.35 15.56
C CYS A 160 3.22 -14.39 14.88
N PRO A 161 3.77 -15.41 14.19
CA PRO A 161 2.92 -16.49 13.71
C PRO A 161 2.39 -17.28 14.91
N ARG A 162 1.10 -17.16 15.18
CA ARG A 162 0.41 -18.05 16.11
C ARG A 162 0.49 -19.46 15.54
N ARG A 163 1.23 -20.35 16.21
CA ARG A 163 1.21 -21.77 15.86
C ARG A 163 -0.12 -22.36 16.24
N ARG A 164 -0.79 -23.01 15.28
CA ARG A 164 -2.04 -23.71 15.54
C ARG A 164 -1.75 -24.96 16.38
N ALA A 165 -2.33 -25.05 17.58
CA ALA A 165 -2.29 -26.29 18.34
C ALA A 165 -3.28 -27.33 17.77
N ALA A 166 -3.01 -28.62 17.99
CA ALA A 166 -3.93 -29.67 17.58
C ALA A 166 -5.30 -29.49 18.26
N GLY A 167 -6.38 -29.50 17.48
CA GLY A 167 -7.73 -29.28 17.97
C GLY A 167 -8.15 -27.81 18.12
N GLU A 168 -7.27 -26.83 17.88
CA GLU A 168 -7.67 -25.43 17.84
C GLU A 168 -8.38 -25.08 16.53
N PRO A 169 -9.38 -24.18 16.56
CA PRO A 169 -10.03 -23.69 15.34
C PRO A 169 -9.04 -22.91 14.48
N LEU A 170 -9.13 -23.10 13.17
CA LEU A 170 -8.40 -22.29 12.19
C LEU A 170 -9.03 -20.90 12.13
N LEU A 171 -8.38 -19.94 12.79
CA LEU A 171 -8.68 -18.51 12.67
C LEU A 171 -8.08 -17.92 11.38
N VAL A 172 -8.92 -17.34 10.53
CA VAL A 172 -8.51 -16.68 9.27
C VAL A 172 -9.01 -15.25 9.26
N ALA A 173 -8.10 -14.28 9.11
CA ALA A 173 -8.44 -12.87 8.92
C ALA A 173 -8.94 -12.62 7.49
N VAL A 174 -10.00 -11.83 7.34
CA VAL A 174 -10.58 -11.48 6.03
C VAL A 174 -10.77 -9.97 5.95
N PRO A 175 -9.83 -9.20 5.36
CA PRO A 175 -10.07 -7.80 5.07
C PRO A 175 -11.23 -7.65 4.08
N LEU A 176 -12.17 -6.77 4.41
CA LEU A 176 -13.31 -6.47 3.57
C LEU A 176 -12.98 -5.27 2.68
N ALA A 177 -12.97 -5.50 1.38
CA ALA A 177 -13.06 -4.43 0.40
C ALA A 177 -14.48 -3.84 0.39
N ALA A 178 -14.63 -2.66 -0.21
CA ALA A 178 -15.94 -2.06 -0.42
C ALA A 178 -16.88 -3.05 -1.15
N GLY A 179 -18.06 -3.27 -0.58
CA GLY A 179 -19.06 -4.20 -1.15
C GLY A 179 -18.78 -5.69 -0.92
N ALA A 180 -17.75 -6.07 -0.16
CA ALA A 180 -17.41 -7.46 0.16
C ALA A 180 -17.21 -8.36 -1.08
N SER A 181 -16.57 -7.82 -2.12
CA SER A 181 -16.25 -8.57 -3.35
C SER A 181 -15.45 -9.84 -3.06
N GLY A 182 -15.78 -10.93 -3.77
CA GLY A 182 -15.14 -12.25 -3.64
C GLY A 182 -15.47 -13.03 -2.35
N LEU A 183 -16.14 -12.40 -1.37
CA LEU A 183 -16.54 -13.05 -0.13
C LEU A 183 -17.53 -14.21 -0.36
N PRO A 184 -18.54 -14.11 -1.25
CA PRO A 184 -19.44 -15.23 -1.52
C PRO A 184 -18.71 -16.51 -1.98
N GLU A 185 -17.72 -16.37 -2.86
CA GLU A 185 -16.90 -17.47 -3.36
C GLU A 185 -16.04 -18.07 -2.25
N LEU A 186 -15.43 -17.23 -1.40
CA LEU A 186 -14.70 -17.68 -0.22
C LEU A 186 -15.60 -18.44 0.76
N LEU A 187 -16.80 -17.95 1.03
CA LEU A 187 -17.78 -18.61 1.92
C LEU A 187 -18.28 -19.94 1.36
N SER A 188 -18.47 -20.01 0.04
CA SER A 188 -18.82 -21.25 -0.66
C SER A 188 -17.68 -22.26 -0.60
N GLY A 189 -16.45 -21.83 -0.86
CA GLY A 189 -15.25 -22.67 -0.72
C GLY A 189 -14.98 -23.14 0.71
N LEU A 190 -15.27 -22.30 1.71
CA LEU A 190 -15.27 -22.72 3.12
C LEU A 190 -16.26 -23.87 3.34
N GLY A 191 -17.43 -23.83 2.71
CA GLY A 191 -18.38 -24.94 2.73
C GLY A 191 -17.77 -26.24 2.22
N GLY A 192 -17.20 -26.22 1.02
CA GLY A 192 -16.54 -27.40 0.44
C GLY A 192 -15.37 -27.91 1.27
N ALA A 193 -14.57 -27.02 1.87
CA ALA A 193 -13.47 -27.42 2.76
C ALA A 193 -13.94 -28.13 4.03
N LEU A 194 -15.05 -27.66 4.62
CA LEU A 194 -15.67 -28.26 5.81
C LEU A 194 -16.42 -29.56 5.48
N ASP A 195 -17.05 -29.65 4.31
CA ASP A 195 -17.70 -30.89 3.87
C ASP A 195 -16.66 -32.02 3.71
N ALA A 196 -15.45 -31.67 3.26
CA ALA A 196 -14.32 -32.60 3.17
C ALA A 196 -13.68 -32.93 4.53
N ARG A 197 -13.89 -32.09 5.57
CA ARG A 197 -13.34 -32.26 6.93
C ARG A 197 -14.37 -31.82 7.98
N PRO A 198 -15.41 -32.61 8.24
CA PRO A 198 -16.51 -32.21 9.13
C PRO A 198 -16.09 -31.88 10.57
N GLU A 199 -14.97 -32.47 11.01
CA GLU A 199 -14.34 -32.24 12.31
C GLU A 199 -13.51 -30.95 12.39
N ALA A 200 -13.23 -30.31 11.25
CA ALA A 200 -12.46 -29.08 11.22
C ALA A 200 -13.30 -27.90 11.72
N GLU A 201 -12.71 -27.09 12.60
CA GLU A 201 -13.29 -25.81 12.99
C GLU A 201 -12.54 -24.67 12.30
N VAL A 202 -13.30 -23.78 11.65
CA VAL A 202 -12.79 -22.54 11.04
C VAL A 202 -13.59 -21.36 11.60
N GLN A 203 -12.90 -20.27 11.91
CA GLN A 203 -13.53 -18.98 12.17
C GLN A 203 -12.93 -17.91 11.26
N LEU A 204 -13.79 -17.27 10.46
CA LEU A 204 -13.40 -16.11 9.66
C LEU A 204 -13.58 -14.83 10.50
N LEU A 205 -12.51 -14.07 10.67
CA LEU A 205 -12.53 -12.76 11.32
C LEU A 205 -12.65 -11.68 10.24
N LEU A 206 -13.85 -11.13 10.10
CA LEU A 206 -14.17 -10.12 9.10
C LEU A 206 -13.66 -8.74 9.56
N MET A 207 -12.73 -8.16 8.80
CA MET A 207 -12.02 -6.93 9.14
C MET A 207 -12.41 -5.81 8.20
N GLY A 208 -13.13 -4.80 8.70
CA GLY A 208 -13.55 -3.68 7.86
C GLY A 208 -14.47 -2.70 8.59
N ARG A 209 -15.01 -1.74 7.83
CA ARG A 209 -15.93 -0.74 8.38
C ARG A 209 -17.29 -1.35 8.65
N THR A 210 -18.09 -0.69 9.49
CA THR A 210 -19.41 -1.18 9.90
C THR A 210 -20.38 -1.42 8.72
N THR A 211 -20.28 -0.60 7.67
CA THR A 211 -21.06 -0.77 6.43
C THR A 211 -20.70 -2.05 5.68
N ASP A 212 -19.41 -2.37 5.60
CA ASP A 212 -18.89 -3.55 4.91
C ASP A 212 -19.24 -4.82 5.68
N LEU A 213 -19.14 -4.76 7.02
CA LEU A 213 -19.54 -5.86 7.90
C LEU A 213 -21.02 -6.24 7.70
N SER A 214 -21.91 -5.26 7.55
CA SER A 214 -23.33 -5.53 7.32
C SER A 214 -23.58 -6.30 6.02
N ALA A 215 -22.86 -5.97 4.95
CA ALA A 215 -22.94 -6.71 3.68
C ALA A 215 -22.36 -8.12 3.84
N ALA A 216 -21.22 -8.25 4.52
CA ALA A 216 -20.56 -9.52 4.75
C ALA A 216 -21.41 -10.50 5.59
N TYR A 217 -22.10 -10.01 6.63
CA TYR A 217 -23.01 -10.84 7.43
C TYR A 217 -24.21 -11.34 6.62
N ARG A 218 -24.76 -10.52 5.71
CA ARG A 218 -25.82 -10.98 4.80
C ARG A 218 -25.33 -12.08 3.85
N ALA A 219 -24.12 -11.94 3.31
CA ALA A 219 -23.51 -12.98 2.48
C ALA A 219 -23.29 -14.28 3.28
N ALA A 220 -22.77 -14.18 4.51
CA ALA A 220 -22.61 -15.33 5.40
C ALA A 220 -23.93 -16.01 5.77
N ALA A 221 -25.01 -15.23 5.97
CA ALA A 221 -26.34 -15.74 6.21
C ALA A 221 -26.89 -16.51 5.01
N ALA A 222 -26.78 -15.92 3.80
CA ALA A 222 -27.19 -16.56 2.57
C ALA A 222 -26.44 -17.88 2.30
N ALA A 223 -25.18 -17.95 2.70
CA ALA A 223 -24.36 -19.17 2.60
C ALA A 223 -24.61 -20.19 3.74
N GLY A 224 -25.44 -19.87 4.75
CA GLY A 224 -25.63 -20.72 5.93
C GLY A 224 -24.37 -20.84 6.81
N ARG A 225 -23.51 -19.82 6.81
CA ARG A 225 -22.19 -19.79 7.50
C ARG A 225 -22.08 -18.73 8.59
N LEU A 226 -23.19 -18.18 9.09
CA LEU A 226 -23.19 -17.16 10.15
C LEU A 226 -22.41 -17.59 11.40
N GLY A 227 -22.52 -18.85 11.82
CA GLY A 227 -21.80 -19.38 12.98
C GLY A 227 -20.28 -19.52 12.79
N ARG A 228 -19.76 -19.23 11.59
CA ARG A 228 -18.33 -19.34 11.23
C ARG A 228 -17.69 -17.98 10.95
N VAL A 229 -18.42 -16.89 11.16
CA VAL A 229 -17.93 -15.53 10.94
C VAL A 229 -18.04 -14.69 12.22
N SER A 230 -17.00 -13.92 12.51
CA SER A 230 -16.99 -12.93 13.60
C SER A 230 -16.50 -11.60 13.08
N ALA A 231 -17.08 -10.51 13.57
CA ALA A 231 -16.58 -9.18 13.28
C ALA A 231 -15.33 -8.89 14.09
N ALA A 232 -14.30 -8.40 13.41
CA ALA A 232 -13.14 -7.76 14.01
C ALA A 232 -13.10 -6.32 13.48
N PRO A 233 -13.90 -5.39 14.04
CA PRO A 233 -13.99 -4.03 13.53
C PRO A 233 -12.65 -3.32 13.69
N THR A 234 -11.95 -3.12 12.58
CA THR A 234 -10.69 -2.38 12.54
C THR A 234 -11.01 -0.92 12.23
N ARG A 235 -10.56 -0.01 13.11
CA ARG A 235 -10.63 1.44 12.89
C ARG A 235 -9.31 2.06 13.35
N PRO A 236 -8.35 2.27 12.44
CA PRO A 236 -7.10 2.96 12.78
C PRO A 236 -7.35 4.33 13.41
N GLU A 237 -8.37 5.04 12.92
CA GLU A 237 -8.57 6.48 13.18
C GLU A 237 -9.49 6.80 14.39
N ALA A 238 -10.08 5.80 15.06
CA ALA A 238 -11.12 6.03 16.07
C ALA A 238 -11.08 5.06 17.27
N GLY A 239 -9.90 4.57 17.64
CA GLY A 239 -9.74 3.65 18.79
C GLY A 239 -10.29 2.24 18.54
N GLY A 240 -10.37 1.81 17.27
CA GLY A 240 -10.64 0.42 16.93
C GLY A 240 -9.40 -0.47 17.14
N VAL A 241 -9.59 -1.79 17.00
CA VAL A 241 -8.47 -2.72 17.12
C VAL A 241 -7.53 -2.52 15.93
N PRO A 242 -6.23 -2.25 16.13
CA PRO A 242 -5.28 -2.12 15.02
C PRO A 242 -5.15 -3.45 14.29
N PHE A 243 -4.88 -3.39 12.98
CA PHE A 243 -4.72 -4.60 12.14
C PHE A 243 -3.75 -5.60 12.77
N HIS A 244 -2.62 -5.11 13.26
CA HIS A 244 -1.62 -5.90 13.96
C HIS A 244 -2.17 -6.77 15.09
N ALA A 245 -3.04 -6.20 15.95
CA ALA A 245 -3.59 -6.92 17.09
C ALA A 245 -4.48 -8.08 16.64
N VAL A 246 -5.30 -7.88 15.60
CA VAL A 246 -6.10 -8.97 15.01
C VAL A 246 -5.18 -10.01 14.37
N LEU A 247 -4.22 -9.57 13.55
CA LEU A 247 -3.36 -10.45 12.77
C LEU A 247 -2.39 -11.27 13.64
N SER A 248 -1.97 -10.75 14.79
CA SER A 248 -1.17 -11.53 15.76
C SER A 248 -1.93 -12.73 16.35
N GLY A 249 -3.27 -12.73 16.26
CA GLY A 249 -4.13 -13.78 16.79
C GLY A 249 -4.61 -14.81 15.77
N VAL A 250 -4.30 -14.67 14.48
CA VAL A 250 -4.81 -15.54 13.41
C VAL A 250 -3.72 -16.44 12.84
N HIS A 251 -4.13 -17.44 12.05
CA HIS A 251 -3.22 -18.40 11.41
C HIS A 251 -2.95 -18.07 9.93
N ALA A 252 -3.84 -17.32 9.29
CA ALA A 252 -3.72 -16.89 7.90
C ALA A 252 -4.55 -15.63 7.65
N LEU A 253 -4.26 -14.95 6.55
CA LEU A 253 -5.10 -13.90 5.98
C LEU A 253 -5.64 -14.36 4.62
N ALA A 254 -6.93 -14.21 4.38
CA ALA A 254 -7.56 -14.43 3.08
C ALA A 254 -8.10 -13.09 2.55
N SER A 255 -7.51 -12.57 1.48
CA SER A 255 -7.97 -11.38 0.77
C SER A 255 -8.78 -11.82 -0.45
N PRO A 256 -10.12 -11.83 -0.39
CA PRO A 256 -10.94 -12.37 -1.46
C PRO A 256 -11.06 -11.46 -2.69
N ALA A 257 -10.77 -10.17 -2.52
CA ALA A 257 -10.78 -9.21 -3.61
C ALA A 257 -9.40 -9.13 -4.28
N ALA A 258 -9.38 -9.15 -5.61
CA ALA A 258 -8.19 -8.79 -6.39
C ALA A 258 -8.20 -7.28 -6.63
N THR A 259 -7.18 -6.58 -6.15
CA THR A 259 -6.99 -5.14 -6.42
C THR A 259 -5.59 -4.91 -7.00
N PRO A 260 -5.39 -5.04 -8.33
CA PRO A 260 -4.06 -4.87 -8.94
C PRO A 260 -3.43 -3.50 -8.67
N LEU A 261 -4.28 -2.48 -8.53
CA LEU A 261 -3.87 -1.08 -8.39
C LEU A 261 -3.57 -0.67 -6.94
N GLU A 262 -4.01 -1.46 -5.96
CA GLU A 262 -3.97 -1.12 -4.55
C GLU A 262 -3.35 -2.26 -3.74
N GLU A 263 -2.54 -1.90 -2.75
CA GLU A 263 -1.96 -2.86 -1.83
C GLU A 263 -2.64 -2.70 -0.45
N PRO A 264 -3.56 -3.60 -0.05
CA PRO A 264 -4.33 -3.41 1.18
C PRO A 264 -3.41 -3.37 2.42
N PRO A 265 -3.58 -2.40 3.34
CA PRO A 265 -2.71 -2.31 4.53
C PRO A 265 -2.70 -3.58 5.39
N ALA A 266 -3.82 -4.29 5.48
CA ALA A 266 -3.93 -5.56 6.21
C ALA A 266 -3.09 -6.68 5.57
N VAL A 267 -2.96 -6.66 4.25
CA VAL A 267 -2.13 -7.61 3.50
C VAL A 267 -0.66 -7.38 3.83
N LEU A 268 -0.17 -6.14 3.67
CA LEU A 268 1.21 -5.76 3.98
C LEU A 268 1.59 -6.09 5.43
N GLU A 269 0.68 -5.83 6.36
CA GLU A 269 0.86 -6.15 7.77
C GLU A 269 0.94 -7.68 8.00
N ALA A 270 0.13 -8.47 7.31
CA ALA A 270 0.19 -9.93 7.40
C ALA A 270 1.51 -10.48 6.83
N GLU A 271 2.01 -9.92 5.74
CA GLU A 271 3.32 -10.25 5.19
C GLU A 271 4.46 -9.86 6.15
N ALA A 272 4.39 -8.68 6.76
CA ALA A 272 5.37 -8.21 7.75
C ALA A 272 5.52 -9.19 8.93
N LEU A 273 4.40 -9.81 9.32
CA LEU A 273 4.31 -10.80 10.39
C LEU A 273 4.73 -12.21 9.95
N GLY A 274 4.77 -12.46 8.64
CA GLY A 274 4.99 -13.77 8.05
C GLY A 274 3.80 -14.71 8.18
N LEU A 275 2.59 -14.15 8.12
CA LEU A 275 1.37 -14.93 8.00
C LEU A 275 1.21 -15.45 6.56
N PRO A 276 0.68 -16.67 6.37
CA PRO A 276 0.23 -17.12 5.06
C PRO A 276 -0.86 -16.17 4.55
N VAL A 277 -0.65 -15.60 3.36
CA VAL A 277 -1.64 -14.75 2.68
C VAL A 277 -2.22 -15.51 1.49
N LEU A 278 -3.55 -15.61 1.46
CA LEU A 278 -4.33 -16.23 0.40
C LEU A 278 -5.01 -15.13 -0.41
N GLU A 279 -4.63 -14.94 -1.67
CA GLU A 279 -5.17 -13.91 -2.54
C GLU A 279 -5.29 -14.42 -3.99
N PRO A 280 -6.33 -14.02 -4.75
CA PRO A 280 -6.41 -14.22 -6.20
C PRO A 280 -5.16 -13.76 -6.97
N ALA A 281 -4.82 -14.44 -8.07
CA ALA A 281 -3.82 -13.93 -9.01
C ALA A 281 -4.27 -12.58 -9.62
N GLY A 282 -3.32 -11.72 -9.95
CA GLY A 282 -3.64 -10.38 -10.47
C GLY A 282 -3.81 -9.30 -9.40
N GLY A 283 -3.51 -9.59 -8.13
CA GLY A 283 -3.06 -8.57 -7.19
C GLY A 283 -1.67 -8.01 -7.57
N SER A 284 -1.21 -7.00 -6.83
CA SER A 284 0.12 -6.41 -6.97
C SER A 284 1.22 -7.50 -6.92
N PRO A 285 2.22 -7.51 -7.83
CA PRO A 285 3.29 -8.50 -7.83
C PRO A 285 4.06 -8.49 -6.49
N ARG A 286 4.19 -9.66 -5.87
CA ARG A 286 4.77 -9.79 -4.52
C ARG A 286 6.22 -10.27 -4.53
N PRO A 287 7.11 -9.64 -3.74
CA PRO A 287 8.43 -10.16 -3.41
C PRO A 287 8.35 -11.60 -2.89
N GLY A 288 9.06 -12.53 -3.51
CA GLY A 288 9.07 -13.94 -3.07
C GLY A 288 7.85 -14.78 -3.47
N GLY A 289 6.88 -14.22 -4.19
CA GLY A 289 5.71 -14.92 -4.71
C GLY A 289 4.61 -15.18 -3.67
N VAL A 290 3.51 -15.80 -4.12
CA VAL A 290 2.35 -16.14 -3.29
C VAL A 290 2.55 -17.52 -2.67
N ALA A 291 2.24 -17.67 -1.38
CA ALA A 291 2.37 -18.93 -0.65
C ALA A 291 1.68 -20.12 -1.36
N ARG A 292 0.53 -19.85 -1.98
CA ARG A 292 -0.13 -20.76 -2.92
C ARG A 292 -0.97 -19.94 -3.92
N PRO A 293 -0.70 -20.02 -5.23
CA PRO A 293 -1.38 -19.18 -6.20
C PRO A 293 -2.84 -19.59 -6.35
N LEU A 294 -3.74 -18.62 -6.19
CA LEU A 294 -5.14 -18.74 -6.61
C LEU A 294 -5.28 -18.16 -8.03
N PRO A 295 -6.23 -18.63 -8.85
CA PRO A 295 -6.56 -17.95 -10.10
C PRO A 295 -7.13 -16.55 -9.82
N ALA A 296 -7.19 -15.68 -10.85
CA ALA A 296 -7.60 -14.28 -10.67
C ALA A 296 -9.05 -14.06 -10.26
N ALA A 297 -9.92 -15.00 -10.62
CA ALA A 297 -11.29 -15.11 -10.13
C ALA A 297 -11.47 -16.50 -9.52
N PRO A 298 -11.06 -16.72 -8.25
CA PRO A 298 -11.16 -18.02 -7.63
C PRO A 298 -12.61 -18.37 -7.35
N GLY A 299 -13.08 -19.44 -7.99
CA GLY A 299 -14.32 -20.10 -7.63
C GLY A 299 -14.20 -20.83 -6.28
N ALA A 300 -15.33 -21.38 -5.82
CA ALA A 300 -15.43 -22.09 -4.55
C ALA A 300 -14.39 -23.22 -4.41
N ASP A 301 -14.14 -24.00 -5.47
CA ASP A 301 -13.20 -25.12 -5.41
C ASP A 301 -11.75 -24.68 -5.17
N ALA A 302 -11.35 -23.56 -5.74
CA ALA A 302 -10.02 -22.99 -5.53
C ALA A 302 -9.85 -22.53 -4.07
N TRP A 303 -10.88 -21.87 -3.52
CA TRP A 303 -10.92 -21.50 -2.11
C TRP A 303 -10.93 -22.72 -1.18
N ALA A 304 -11.71 -23.75 -1.51
CA ALA A 304 -11.75 -24.99 -0.73
C ALA A 304 -10.38 -25.68 -0.69
N ALA A 305 -9.70 -25.75 -1.83
CA ALA A 305 -8.37 -26.36 -1.93
C ALA A 305 -7.31 -25.60 -1.11
N VAL A 306 -7.30 -24.27 -1.17
CA VAL A 306 -6.32 -23.46 -0.42
C VAL A 306 -6.62 -23.43 1.08
N LEU A 307 -7.90 -23.44 1.49
CA LEU A 307 -8.27 -23.59 2.89
C LEU A 307 -7.92 -24.99 3.41
N GLY A 308 -8.14 -26.03 2.60
CA GLY A 308 -7.74 -27.40 2.91
C GLY A 308 -6.22 -27.54 3.12
N TRP A 309 -5.42 -26.81 2.34
CA TRP A 309 -3.97 -26.77 2.53
C TRP A 309 -3.54 -26.24 3.90
N LEU A 310 -4.21 -25.21 4.44
CA LEU A 310 -3.94 -24.71 5.79
C LEU A 310 -4.20 -25.78 6.87
N PHE A 311 -5.07 -26.76 6.59
CA PHE A 311 -5.34 -27.89 7.47
C PHE A 311 -4.34 -29.03 7.32
N ASP A 312 -4.06 -29.42 6.08
CA ASP A 312 -3.26 -30.60 5.78
C ASP A 312 -1.76 -30.36 6.00
N ASP A 313 -1.29 -29.14 5.75
CA ASP A 313 0.12 -28.77 5.85
C ASP A 313 0.31 -27.39 6.54
N PRO A 314 -0.01 -27.29 7.85
CA PRO A 314 0.13 -26.03 8.58
C PRO A 314 1.59 -25.56 8.66
N ARG A 315 2.56 -26.49 8.69
CA ARG A 315 3.99 -26.15 8.71
C ARG A 315 4.45 -25.58 7.37
N GLY A 316 4.01 -26.16 6.26
CA GLY A 316 4.27 -25.59 4.93
C GLY A 316 3.65 -24.22 4.75
N ALA A 317 2.44 -24.00 5.29
CA ALA A 317 1.82 -22.68 5.31
C ALA A 317 2.63 -21.65 6.11
N GLU A 318 3.02 -22.00 7.34
CA GLU A 318 3.89 -21.15 8.18
C GLU A 318 5.22 -20.83 7.49
N ALA A 319 5.85 -21.83 6.87
CA ALA A 319 7.10 -21.66 6.14
C ALA A 319 6.94 -20.72 4.93
N ALA A 320 5.83 -20.84 4.21
CA ALA A 320 5.53 -19.96 3.08
C ALA A 320 5.31 -18.51 3.53
N GLY A 321 4.56 -18.29 4.62
CA GLY A 321 4.41 -16.96 5.22
C GLY A 321 5.75 -16.36 5.68
N ALA A 322 6.61 -17.16 6.31
CA ALA A 322 7.95 -16.74 6.71
C ALA A 322 8.82 -16.34 5.50
N ALA A 323 8.76 -17.12 4.40
CA ALA A 323 9.48 -16.80 3.17
C ALA A 323 9.01 -15.48 2.54
N THR A 324 7.68 -15.25 2.49
CA THR A 324 7.11 -13.98 2.02
C THR A 324 7.61 -12.80 2.85
N ARG A 325 7.60 -12.93 4.18
CA ARG A 325 8.12 -11.88 5.08
C ARG A 325 9.57 -11.53 4.77
N ASP A 326 10.42 -12.55 4.62
CA ASP A 326 11.85 -12.34 4.42
C ASP A 326 12.12 -11.67 3.06
N ALA A 327 11.37 -12.05 2.02
CA ALA A 327 11.43 -11.40 0.71
C ALA A 327 10.91 -9.94 0.75
N VAL A 328 9.78 -9.71 1.41
CA VAL A 328 9.19 -8.38 1.59
C VAL A 328 10.12 -7.45 2.38
N ARG A 329 10.80 -7.94 3.42
CA ARG A 329 11.78 -7.14 4.15
C ARG A 329 12.98 -6.75 3.29
N ALA A 330 13.46 -7.67 2.45
CA ALA A 330 14.58 -7.40 1.56
C ALA A 330 14.23 -6.35 0.49
N GLU A 331 13.01 -6.37 -0.04
CA GLU A 331 12.61 -5.52 -1.17
C GLU A 331 11.85 -4.24 -0.77
N ARG A 332 11.09 -4.29 0.32
CA ARG A 332 10.14 -3.25 0.78
C ARG A 332 10.42 -2.78 2.23
N GLY A 333 11.59 -3.08 2.78
CA GLY A 333 12.00 -2.56 4.08
C GLY A 333 12.03 -1.03 4.10
N VAL A 334 11.77 -0.42 5.27
CA VAL A 334 11.68 1.05 5.45
C VAL A 334 12.88 1.76 4.84
N ALA A 335 14.10 1.32 5.16
CA ALA A 335 15.33 1.91 4.63
C ALA A 335 15.42 1.85 3.09
N ALA A 336 14.92 0.79 2.46
CA ALA A 336 14.94 0.64 1.00
C ALA A 336 13.92 1.59 0.34
N SER A 337 12.70 1.68 0.88
CA SER A 337 11.69 2.63 0.40
C SER A 337 12.12 4.08 0.60
N ASP A 338 12.71 4.41 1.75
CA ASP A 338 13.21 5.75 2.04
C ASP A 338 14.38 6.14 1.12
N ALA A 339 15.32 5.22 0.90
CA ALA A 339 16.41 5.45 -0.06
C ALA A 339 15.90 5.73 -1.48
N ARG A 340 14.84 5.02 -1.91
CA ARG A 340 14.18 5.30 -3.20
C ARG A 340 13.51 6.67 -3.22
N LEU A 341 12.73 7.01 -2.19
CA LEU A 341 12.07 8.33 -2.11
C LEU A 341 13.08 9.48 -2.08
N LEU A 342 14.16 9.35 -1.31
CA LEU A 342 15.23 10.34 -1.24
C LEU A 342 15.98 10.48 -2.57
N HIS A 343 16.22 9.37 -3.28
CA HIS A 343 16.78 9.42 -4.62
C HIS A 343 15.88 10.21 -5.58
N LEU A 344 14.57 9.91 -5.60
CA LEU A 344 13.60 10.64 -6.43
C LEU A 344 13.54 12.12 -6.07
N ALA A 345 13.59 12.46 -4.77
CA ALA A 345 13.66 13.83 -4.30
C ALA A 345 14.92 14.55 -4.79
N GLY A 346 16.07 13.89 -4.76
CA GLY A 346 17.32 14.42 -5.30
C GLY A 346 17.24 14.73 -6.80
N LEU A 347 16.59 13.86 -7.59
CA LEU A 347 16.40 14.06 -9.03
C LEU A 347 15.62 15.34 -9.34
N VAL A 348 14.52 15.61 -8.62
CA VAL A 348 13.66 16.78 -8.87
C VAL A 348 14.16 18.06 -8.20
N ALA A 349 14.93 17.94 -7.13
CA ALA A 349 15.54 19.11 -6.47
C ALA A 349 16.72 19.68 -7.28
N GLY A 350 17.46 18.83 -8.01
CA GLY A 350 18.64 19.22 -8.79
C GLY A 350 18.42 19.62 -10.25
N ALA A 351 17.19 19.43 -10.78
CA ALA A 351 16.80 19.85 -12.13
C ALA A 351 16.65 21.37 -12.26
#